data_AF-A0A3R7BZS8-F1
#
_entry.id   AF-A0A3R7BZS8-F1
#
_cell.length_a   1.000
_cell.length_b   1.000
_cell.length_c   1.000
_cell.angle_alpha   90.00
_cell.angle_beta   90.00
_cell.angle_gamma   90.00
#
_symmetry.space_group_name_H-M   'P 1'
#
loop_
_entity.id
_entity.type
_entity.pdbx_description
1 polymer ?
#
loop_
_entity_poly.entity_id
_entity_poly.type
_entity_poly.pdbx_seq_one_letter_code
_entity_poly.pdbx_strand_id
1 'polypeptide(L)'
;MLAQEVEALRSRLGLRQVDVSKECGVNASMLSQWMLGRYKGNIARINGLMEGWLVNRRGGKPLDKSAMLLQAPHRMMHHPSTGDGGGMDAFHQHSKRHESDFTYDTFSASLIRDLDLPDCFYAPIATAIRLQVEAATSYVHKPSNTTKKDTALIPIYIKLRINDTVLIDSFEWDVSNDLNNPDMFAAALCADLGLDDGEFQVQIALSIRDQLLAYAK
;
A
#
# COMPACT_ATOMS: atom_id res chain seq x y z
N MET A 1 -11.06 23.20 8.75
CA MET A 1 -11.78 22.30 9.68
C MET A 1 -10.93 21.08 10.06
N LEU A 2 -10.65 20.11 9.18
CA LEU A 2 -9.89 18.91 9.56
C LEU A 2 -8.47 19.18 10.08
N ALA A 3 -7.70 20.05 9.41
CA ALA A 3 -6.35 20.41 9.86
C ALA A 3 -6.32 21.05 11.27
N GLN A 4 -7.33 21.86 11.61
CA GLN A 4 -7.44 22.48 12.93
C GLN A 4 -7.77 21.43 14.00
N GLU A 5 -8.55 20.41 13.65
CA GLU A 5 -8.90 19.32 14.55
C GLU A 5 -7.71 18.40 14.84
N VAL A 6 -6.90 18.11 13.82
CA VAL A 6 -5.62 17.39 13.97
C VAL A 6 -4.67 18.18 14.88
N GLU A 7 -4.51 19.48 14.64
CA GLU A 7 -3.65 20.35 15.43
C GLU A 7 -4.10 20.44 16.90
N ALA A 8 -5.41 20.59 17.13
CA ALA A 8 -5.98 20.62 18.47
C ALA A 8 -5.76 19.31 19.23
N LEU A 9 -5.96 18.17 18.58
CA LEU A 9 -5.73 16.86 19.20
C LEU A 9 -4.24 16.63 19.49
N ARG A 10 -3.37 16.95 18.52
CA ARG A 10 -1.92 16.87 18.67
C ARG A 10 -1.44 17.71 19.86
N SER A 11 -1.87 18.97 19.94
CA SER A 11 -1.52 19.87 21.04
C SER A 11 -2.03 19.36 22.38
N ARG A 12 -3.25 18.81 22.44
CA ARG A 12 -3.84 18.26 23.67
C ARG A 12 -3.08 17.03 24.17
N LEU A 13 -2.55 16.21 23.27
CA LEU A 13 -1.77 15.02 23.60
C LEU A 13 -0.27 15.30 23.79
N GLY A 14 0.18 16.55 23.63
CA GLY A 14 1.59 16.91 23.71
C GLY A 14 2.45 16.28 22.61
N LEU A 15 1.84 15.84 21.50
CA LEU A 15 2.55 15.19 20.40
C LEU A 15 3.28 16.24 19.55
N ARG A 16 4.47 15.91 19.07
CA ARG A 16 5.14 16.76 18.07
C ARG A 16 4.60 16.41 16.69
N GLN A 17 4.73 17.35 15.77
CA GLN A 17 4.35 17.15 14.37
C GLN A 17 5.00 15.91 13.74
N VAL A 18 6.25 15.64 14.10
CA VAL A 18 7.03 14.49 13.60
C VAL A 18 6.46 13.15 14.09
N ASP A 19 5.80 13.13 15.24
CA ASP A 19 5.21 11.92 15.80
C ASP A 19 3.92 11.56 15.02
N VAL A 20 3.09 12.57 14.71
CA VAL A 20 1.90 12.42 13.84
C VAL A 20 2.29 11.98 12.43
N SER A 21 3.36 12.55 11.87
CA SER A 21 3.91 12.19 10.56
C SER A 21 4.30 10.70 10.49
N LYS A 22 4.99 10.18 11.52
CA LYS A 22 5.37 8.77 11.59
C LYS A 22 4.17 7.84 11.73
N GLU A 23 3.23 8.17 12.60
CA GLU A 23 2.04 7.36 12.84
C GLU A 23 1.12 7.26 11.62
N CYS A 24 1.03 8.33 10.83
CA CYS A 24 0.23 8.36 9.62
C CYS A 24 0.99 7.86 8.37
N GLY A 25 2.30 7.60 8.48
CA GLY A 25 3.14 7.24 7.34
C GLY A 25 3.24 8.33 6.27
N VAL A 26 3.13 9.61 6.64
CA VAL A 26 3.22 10.77 5.72
C VAL A 26 4.45 11.60 6.02
N ASN A 27 5.12 12.12 4.98
CA ASN A 27 6.29 12.97 5.13
C ASN A 27 5.98 14.22 6.00
N ALA A 28 6.88 14.57 6.92
CA ALA A 28 6.68 15.68 7.86
C ALA A 28 6.49 17.04 7.15
N SER A 29 7.16 17.25 6.01
CA SER A 29 7.02 18.47 5.20
C SER A 29 5.66 18.56 4.54
N MET A 30 5.12 17.42 4.04
CA MET A 30 3.78 17.36 3.47
C MET A 30 2.71 17.67 4.52
N LEU A 31 2.83 17.04 5.70
CA LEU A 31 1.93 17.30 6.82
C LEU A 31 1.95 18.79 7.23
N SER A 32 3.13 19.41 7.23
CA SER A 32 3.28 20.84 7.51
C SER A 32 2.56 21.72 6.49
N GLN A 33 2.82 21.47 5.20
CA GLN A 33 2.18 22.22 4.13
C GLN A 33 0.66 22.03 4.14
N TRP A 34 0.17 20.84 4.48
CA TRP A 34 -1.26 20.55 4.54
C TRP A 34 -1.92 21.26 5.73
N MET A 35 -1.31 21.23 6.91
CA MET A 35 -1.82 21.96 8.07
C MET A 35 -1.86 23.48 7.84
N LEU A 36 -0.94 24.01 7.04
CA LEU A 36 -0.89 25.42 6.64
C LEU A 36 -1.81 25.76 5.45
N GLY A 37 -2.55 24.79 4.89
CA GLY A 37 -3.41 24.98 3.72
C GLY A 37 -2.67 25.29 2.42
N ARG A 38 -1.36 25.01 2.36
CA ARG A 38 -0.49 25.28 1.20
C ARG A 38 -0.12 24.02 0.41
N TYR A 39 -0.56 22.85 0.84
CA TYR A 39 -0.31 21.58 0.15
C TYR A 39 -1.12 21.49 -1.15
N LYS A 40 -0.45 21.05 -2.23
CA LYS A 40 -1.01 20.97 -3.58
C LYS A 40 -1.06 19.53 -4.13
N GLY A 41 -0.61 18.54 -3.36
CA GLY A 41 -0.65 17.12 -3.76
C GLY A 41 -2.01 16.48 -3.52
N ASN A 42 -2.05 15.17 -3.29
CA ASN A 42 -3.31 14.45 -3.11
C ASN A 42 -3.98 14.77 -1.75
N ILE A 43 -4.84 15.80 -1.74
CA ILE A 43 -5.57 16.28 -0.56
C ILE A 43 -6.50 15.19 0.00
N ALA A 44 -7.15 14.41 -0.87
CA ALA A 44 -8.08 13.36 -0.44
C ALA A 44 -7.36 12.27 0.37
N ARG A 45 -6.17 11.87 -0.07
CA ARG A 45 -5.34 10.89 0.66
C ARG A 45 -4.91 11.41 2.03
N ILE A 46 -4.37 12.64 2.11
CA ILE A 46 -3.99 13.20 3.42
C ILE A 46 -5.21 13.32 4.32
N ASN A 47 -6.35 13.78 3.81
CA ASN A 47 -7.57 13.85 4.61
C ASN A 47 -7.97 12.47 5.15
N GLY A 48 -7.92 11.42 4.34
CA GLY A 48 -8.23 10.05 4.78
C GLY A 48 -7.26 9.54 5.85
N LEU A 49 -5.95 9.78 5.71
CA LEU A 49 -4.95 9.43 6.71
C LEU A 49 -5.18 10.19 8.04
N MET A 50 -5.49 11.48 7.95
CA MET A 50 -5.76 12.32 9.13
C MET A 50 -7.08 11.95 9.82
N GLU A 51 -8.12 11.64 9.05
CA GLU A 51 -9.39 11.10 9.57
C GLU A 51 -9.15 9.76 10.28
N GLY A 52 -8.39 8.84 9.67
CA GLY A 52 -8.03 7.56 10.29
C GLY A 52 -7.21 7.72 11.57
N TRP A 53 -6.23 8.62 11.55
CA TRP A 53 -5.43 8.95 12.74
C TRP A 53 -6.29 9.52 13.87
N LEU A 54 -7.21 10.44 13.56
CA LEU A 54 -8.16 10.98 14.53
C LEU A 54 -9.07 9.89 15.10
N VAL A 55 -9.58 8.98 14.27
CA VAL A 55 -10.47 7.88 14.70
C VAL A 55 -9.74 6.89 15.60
N ASN A 56 -8.52 6.47 15.23
CA ASN A 56 -7.70 5.56 16.04
C ASN A 56 -7.36 6.19 17.40
N ARG A 57 -7.05 7.48 17.43
CA ARG A 57 -6.73 8.21 18.67
C ARG A 57 -7.95 8.55 19.53
N ARG A 58 -9.16 8.56 18.98
CA ARG A 58 -10.43 8.83 19.70
C ARG A 58 -11.14 7.57 20.20
N GLY A 59 -10.58 6.38 19.98
CA GLY A 59 -11.15 5.13 20.48
C GLY A 59 -12.30 4.58 19.63
N GLY A 60 -12.33 4.88 18.32
CA GLY A 60 -13.20 4.20 17.36
C GLY A 60 -14.67 4.61 17.41
N LYS A 61 -15.03 5.65 16.64
CA LYS A 61 -16.27 5.76 15.85
C LYS A 61 -16.09 6.86 14.79
N PRO A 62 -16.45 6.62 13.52
CA PRO A 62 -16.38 7.65 12.47
C PRO A 62 -17.27 8.84 12.82
N LEU A 63 -16.80 10.05 12.52
CA LEU A 63 -17.55 11.28 12.72
C LEU A 63 -18.81 11.25 11.84
N ASP A 64 -19.99 11.21 12.45
CA ASP A 64 -21.26 11.28 11.75
C ASP A 64 -21.43 12.69 11.15
N LYS A 65 -21.24 12.78 9.82
CA LYS A 65 -21.40 14.02 9.04
C LYS A 65 -22.88 14.45 8.92
N SER A 66 -23.83 13.73 9.52
CA SER A 66 -25.28 14.01 9.45
C SER A 66 -25.76 15.14 10.38
N ALA A 67 -24.92 15.66 11.27
CA ALA A 67 -25.34 16.60 12.32
C ALA A 67 -25.17 18.11 12.01
N MET A 68 -24.82 18.52 10.78
CA MET A 68 -24.59 19.95 10.46
C MET A 68 -25.48 20.55 9.36
N LEU A 69 -26.55 19.88 8.93
CA LEU A 69 -27.54 20.48 8.03
C LEU A 69 -28.84 20.79 8.77
N LEU A 70 -28.85 21.90 9.51
CA LEU A 70 -30.09 22.59 9.84
C LEU A 70 -29.88 24.10 9.98
N GLN A 71 -30.12 24.82 8.88
CA GLN A 71 -31.01 25.99 8.77
C GLN A 71 -30.63 26.85 7.57
N ALA A 72 -31.44 26.79 6.52
CA ALA A 72 -31.84 27.98 5.74
C ALA A 72 -33.10 27.66 4.90
N PRO A 73 -34.03 28.61 4.74
CA PRO A 73 -35.40 28.32 4.35
C PRO A 73 -35.60 28.21 2.83
N HIS A 74 -36.65 27.49 2.48
CA HIS A 74 -37.22 27.38 1.14
C HIS A 74 -37.38 28.74 0.43
N ARG A 75 -36.92 28.82 -0.82
CA ARG A 75 -37.53 29.70 -1.82
C ARG A 75 -37.57 29.03 -3.19
N MET A 76 -38.74 29.19 -3.80
CA MET A 76 -39.25 28.52 -4.99
C MET A 76 -38.50 28.84 -6.29
N MET A 77 -38.71 27.92 -7.24
CA MET A 77 -38.51 27.93 -8.69
C MET A 77 -38.21 29.27 -9.38
N HIS A 78 -37.26 29.24 -10.31
CA HIS A 78 -37.51 29.64 -11.71
C HIS A 78 -36.45 29.05 -12.65
N HIS A 79 -36.90 28.41 -13.72
CA HIS A 79 -36.17 28.19 -14.97
C HIS A 79 -36.08 29.52 -15.74
N PRO A 80 -35.01 29.74 -16.52
CA PRO A 80 -35.16 29.50 -17.96
C PRO A 80 -33.92 28.93 -18.66
N SER A 81 -34.19 28.32 -19.82
CA SER A 81 -33.27 27.92 -20.87
C SER A 81 -32.46 29.09 -21.44
N THR A 82 -31.27 28.79 -21.95
CA THR A 82 -30.82 28.94 -23.36
C THR A 82 -29.37 29.43 -23.43
N GLY A 83 -28.53 28.72 -24.21
CA GLY A 83 -27.51 29.37 -25.04
C GLY A 83 -26.04 29.25 -24.63
N ASP A 84 -25.36 28.32 -25.28
CA ASP A 84 -24.13 28.55 -26.05
C ASP A 84 -22.74 28.53 -25.35
N GLY A 85 -21.81 27.84 -26.04
CA GLY A 85 -20.40 28.24 -26.07
C GLY A 85 -19.39 27.56 -25.15
N GLY A 86 -18.83 26.43 -25.60
CA GLY A 86 -17.37 26.19 -25.49
C GLY A 86 -16.85 25.56 -24.19
N GLY A 87 -16.56 24.26 -24.25
CA GLY A 87 -15.82 23.55 -23.19
C GLY A 87 -15.79 22.05 -23.42
N MET A 88 -15.52 21.62 -24.65
CA MET A 88 -15.07 20.25 -24.92
C MET A 88 -13.72 20.06 -24.22
N ASP A 89 -13.47 18.88 -23.66
CA ASP A 89 -12.22 18.42 -23.02
C ASP A 89 -12.16 18.46 -21.48
N ALA A 90 -13.09 17.79 -20.79
CA ALA A 90 -12.83 17.37 -19.40
C ALA A 90 -13.56 16.10 -18.91
N PHE A 91 -14.43 15.47 -19.70
CA PHE A 91 -15.29 14.39 -19.18
C PHE A 91 -15.50 13.26 -20.20
N HIS A 92 -14.42 12.70 -20.72
CA HIS A 92 -14.49 11.47 -21.54
C HIS A 92 -13.49 10.37 -21.14
N GLN A 93 -13.09 10.30 -19.87
CA GLN A 93 -12.37 9.14 -19.34
C GLN A 93 -13.18 8.47 -18.23
N HIS A 94 -14.40 8.01 -18.54
CA HIS A 94 -15.19 7.20 -17.60
C HIS A 94 -15.85 5.95 -18.20
N SER A 95 -15.52 5.54 -19.42
CA SER A 95 -16.18 4.36 -19.99
C SER A 95 -15.39 3.62 -21.07
N LYS A 96 -14.16 3.19 -20.75
CA LYS A 96 -13.57 1.98 -21.36
C LYS A 96 -12.82 1.19 -20.30
N ARG A 97 -13.62 0.59 -19.41
CA ARG A 97 -13.24 -0.53 -18.56
C ARG A 97 -13.13 -1.76 -19.46
N HIS A 98 -11.94 -2.10 -19.90
CA HIS A 98 -11.60 -3.41 -20.46
C HIS A 98 -10.24 -3.78 -19.87
N GLU A 99 -9.99 -5.08 -19.69
CA GLU A 99 -8.94 -5.72 -18.88
C GLU A 99 -7.47 -5.43 -19.29
N SER A 100 -7.19 -4.30 -19.93
CA SER A 100 -5.86 -3.74 -20.21
C SER A 100 -5.28 -2.91 -19.06
N ASP A 101 -6.00 -2.76 -17.94
CA ASP A 101 -5.66 -1.83 -16.86
C ASP A 101 -4.62 -2.37 -15.85
N PHE A 102 -4.13 -3.60 -16.01
CA PHE A 102 -3.09 -4.20 -15.14
C PHE A 102 -1.77 -4.37 -15.89
N THR A 103 -1.02 -3.27 -15.99
CA THR A 103 0.33 -3.23 -16.54
C THR A 103 1.30 -2.75 -15.47
N TYR A 104 2.60 -2.94 -15.70
CA TYR A 104 3.62 -2.36 -14.81
C TYR A 104 3.51 -0.82 -14.73
N ASP A 105 3.01 -0.20 -15.80
CA ASP A 105 2.75 1.23 -15.91
C ASP A 105 1.60 1.68 -15.00
N THR A 106 0.47 0.97 -15.02
CA THR A 106 -0.68 1.31 -14.17
C THR A 106 -0.42 1.00 -12.70
N PHE A 107 0.36 -0.06 -12.42
CA PHE A 107 0.87 -0.33 -11.08
C PHE A 107 1.81 0.79 -10.61
N SER A 108 2.77 1.21 -11.45
CA SER A 108 3.71 2.29 -11.10
C SER A 108 2.99 3.62 -10.85
N ALA A 109 1.98 3.96 -11.66
CA ALA A 109 1.14 5.14 -11.42
C ALA A 109 0.43 5.07 -10.07
N SER A 110 -0.15 3.91 -9.75
CA SER A 110 -0.85 3.69 -8.48
C SER A 110 0.11 3.80 -7.31
N LEU A 111 1.29 3.16 -7.40
CA LEU A 111 2.31 3.18 -6.36
C LEU A 111 2.82 4.61 -6.09
N ILE A 112 3.06 5.39 -7.15
CA ILE A 112 3.46 6.81 -7.02
C ILE A 112 2.40 7.60 -6.26
N ARG A 113 1.12 7.45 -6.63
CA ARG A 113 0.00 8.12 -5.95
C ARG A 113 -0.14 7.66 -4.48
N ASP A 114 0.02 6.36 -4.25
CA ASP A 114 -0.15 5.75 -2.93
C ASP A 114 1.01 6.04 -1.99
N LEU A 115 2.20 6.35 -2.52
CA LEU A 115 3.39 6.72 -1.74
C LEU A 115 3.73 8.24 -1.81
N ASP A 116 3.02 9.01 -2.63
CA ASP A 116 3.29 10.44 -2.93
C ASP A 116 4.71 10.69 -3.46
N LEU A 117 5.16 9.84 -4.39
CA LEU A 117 6.48 9.97 -4.98
C LEU A 117 6.48 11.00 -6.13
N PRO A 118 7.62 11.64 -6.44
CA PRO A 118 7.76 12.45 -7.65
C PRO A 118 7.50 11.65 -8.94
N ASP A 119 6.88 12.29 -9.94
CA ASP A 119 6.54 11.66 -11.22
C ASP A 119 7.77 11.12 -11.99
N CYS A 120 8.97 11.63 -11.71
CA CYS A 120 10.20 11.12 -12.31
C CYS A 120 10.51 9.66 -11.93
N PHE A 121 9.88 9.13 -10.87
CA PHE A 121 10.02 7.72 -10.47
C PHE A 121 9.15 6.77 -11.31
N TYR A 122 8.25 7.29 -12.15
CA TYR A 122 7.32 6.47 -12.92
C TYR A 122 8.04 5.50 -13.86
N ALA A 123 8.86 6.05 -14.76
CA ALA A 123 9.59 5.25 -15.74
C ALA A 123 10.60 4.27 -15.07
N PRO A 124 11.40 4.68 -14.06
CA PRO A 124 12.28 3.77 -13.34
C PRO A 124 11.56 2.61 -12.65
N ILE A 125 10.45 2.86 -11.94
CA ILE A 125 9.69 1.82 -11.23
C ILE A 125 9.11 0.81 -12.23
N ALA A 126 8.39 1.29 -13.27
CA ALA A 126 7.81 0.41 -14.27
C ALA A 126 8.87 -0.43 -15.00
N THR A 127 10.03 0.16 -15.31
CA THR A 127 11.16 -0.53 -15.95
C THR A 127 11.77 -1.58 -15.03
N ALA A 128 11.99 -1.26 -13.76
CA ALA A 128 12.56 -2.19 -12.79
C ALA A 128 11.67 -3.44 -12.63
N ILE A 129 10.35 -3.26 -12.55
CA ILE A 129 9.41 -4.37 -12.42
C ILE A 129 9.43 -5.25 -13.69
N ARG A 130 9.41 -4.63 -14.89
CA ARG A 130 9.53 -5.38 -16.16
C ARG A 130 10.76 -6.28 -16.18
N LEU A 131 11.94 -5.70 -15.91
CA LEU A 131 13.21 -6.42 -15.95
C LEU A 131 13.24 -7.57 -14.93
N GLN A 132 12.68 -7.36 -13.73
CA GLN A 132 12.60 -8.41 -12.71
C GLN A 132 11.67 -9.55 -13.14
N VAL A 133 10.52 -9.25 -13.74
CA VAL A 133 9.58 -10.28 -14.21
C VAL A 133 10.14 -11.04 -15.42
N GLU A 134 10.77 -10.35 -16.37
CA GLU A 134 11.45 -11.00 -17.50
C GLU A 134 12.55 -11.96 -17.03
N ALA A 135 13.38 -11.53 -16.07
CA ALA A 135 14.38 -12.39 -15.47
C ALA A 135 13.75 -13.61 -14.77
N ALA A 136 12.67 -13.42 -14.01
CA ALA A 136 11.98 -14.49 -13.28
C ALA A 136 11.26 -15.49 -14.21
N THR A 137 10.73 -15.05 -15.35
CA THR A 137 9.95 -15.89 -16.28
C THR A 137 10.76 -17.08 -16.79
N SER A 138 12.09 -16.91 -16.94
CA SER A 138 13.00 -17.99 -17.31
C SER A 138 13.05 -19.16 -16.31
N TYR A 139 12.66 -18.93 -15.05
CA TYR A 139 12.66 -19.92 -13.98
C TYR A 139 11.27 -20.54 -13.74
N VAL A 140 10.20 -19.77 -13.96
CA VAL A 140 8.81 -20.23 -13.75
C VAL A 140 8.37 -21.29 -14.80
N HIS A 141 8.96 -21.25 -16.00
CA HIS A 141 8.56 -22.12 -17.12
C HIS A 141 9.47 -23.34 -17.35
N LYS A 142 10.34 -23.72 -16.40
CA LYS A 142 10.99 -25.04 -16.49
C LYS A 142 9.99 -26.09 -15.99
N PRO A 143 9.36 -26.91 -16.85
CA PRO A 143 8.69 -28.10 -16.37
C PRO A 143 9.73 -28.93 -15.63
N SER A 144 9.38 -29.36 -14.42
CA SER A 144 10.14 -30.30 -13.59
C SER A 144 10.45 -31.58 -14.38
N ASN A 145 11.51 -31.55 -15.19
CA ASN A 145 11.96 -32.69 -15.99
C ASN A 145 13.48 -32.75 -16.12
N THR A 146 14.23 -32.05 -15.26
CA THR A 146 15.67 -32.29 -15.08
C THR A 146 15.89 -33.16 -13.85
N THR A 147 15.71 -34.46 -14.08
CA THR A 147 16.48 -35.59 -13.55
C THR A 147 17.67 -35.25 -12.64
N LYS A 148 17.41 -34.81 -11.40
CA LYS A 148 18.20 -35.10 -10.18
C LYS A 148 17.27 -34.98 -8.97
N LYS A 149 16.43 -36.00 -8.77
CA LYS A 149 15.79 -36.27 -7.47
C LYS A 149 16.85 -36.80 -6.50
N ASP A 150 17.87 -36.00 -6.21
CA ASP A 150 18.56 -36.18 -4.95
C ASP A 150 17.65 -35.53 -3.91
N THR A 151 17.37 -36.26 -2.83
CA THR A 151 16.64 -35.80 -1.64
C THR A 151 17.40 -34.62 -1.03
N ALA A 152 17.24 -33.43 -1.62
CA ALA A 152 18.00 -32.25 -1.29
C ALA A 152 17.23 -31.44 -0.26
N LEU A 153 17.54 -31.68 1.01
CA LEU A 153 17.23 -30.74 2.07
C LEU A 153 18.19 -29.56 1.94
N ILE A 154 17.64 -28.36 1.76
CA ILE A 154 18.43 -27.14 1.70
C ILE A 154 18.22 -26.33 2.99
N PRO A 155 19.27 -25.76 3.59
CA PRO A 155 19.09 -24.88 4.73
C PRO A 155 18.51 -23.54 4.29
N ILE A 156 17.45 -23.11 4.97
CA ILE A 156 16.84 -21.80 4.84
C ILE A 156 17.14 -21.00 6.10
N TYR A 157 17.60 -19.77 5.90
CA TYR A 157 17.86 -18.83 6.99
C TYR A 157 16.90 -17.65 6.91
N ILE A 158 16.18 -17.39 7.99
CA ILE A 158 15.30 -16.23 8.13
C ILE A 158 15.98 -15.21 9.03
N LYS A 159 16.12 -13.98 8.55
CA LYS A 159 16.55 -12.83 9.35
C LYS A 159 15.77 -11.61 8.91
N LEU A 160 14.63 -11.40 9.58
CA LEU A 160 13.70 -10.34 9.26
C LEU A 160 13.60 -9.36 10.42
N ARG A 161 13.50 -8.07 10.08
CA ARG A 161 13.21 -7.01 11.05
C ARG A 161 12.03 -6.21 10.54
N ILE A 162 10.94 -6.23 11.30
CA ILE A 162 9.73 -5.46 11.04
C ILE A 162 9.43 -4.68 12.32
N ASN A 163 9.31 -3.36 12.20
CA ASN A 163 9.18 -2.46 13.35
C ASN A 163 10.28 -2.70 14.40
N ASP A 164 9.89 -3.00 15.64
CA ASP A 164 10.78 -3.27 16.77
C ASP A 164 11.01 -4.78 17.00
N THR A 165 10.45 -5.64 16.15
CA THR A 165 10.55 -7.10 16.26
C THR A 165 11.57 -7.65 15.26
N VAL A 166 12.41 -8.57 15.73
CA VAL A 166 13.41 -9.27 14.91
C VAL A 166 13.14 -10.76 14.97
N LEU A 167 12.89 -11.38 13.81
CA LEU A 167 12.73 -12.82 13.66
C LEU A 167 14.02 -13.40 13.07
N ILE A 168 14.64 -14.34 13.81
CA ILE A 168 15.81 -15.10 13.37
C ILE A 168 15.46 -16.58 13.50
N ASP A 169 15.51 -17.30 12.39
CA ASP A 169 15.22 -18.73 12.34
C ASP A 169 16.09 -19.44 11.30
N SER A 170 16.24 -20.76 11.44
CA SER A 170 16.95 -21.63 10.52
C SER A 170 16.26 -22.99 10.47
N PHE A 171 15.87 -23.43 9.28
CA PHE A 171 15.24 -24.73 9.07
C PHE A 171 15.67 -25.33 7.74
N GLU A 172 15.35 -26.60 7.53
CA GLU A 172 15.62 -27.30 6.27
C GLU A 172 14.36 -27.34 5.40
N TRP A 173 14.52 -27.09 4.10
CA TRP A 173 13.45 -27.15 3.12
C TRP A 173 13.67 -28.32 2.16
N ASP A 174 12.66 -29.18 2.05
CA ASP A 174 12.67 -30.27 1.07
C ASP A 174 12.14 -29.76 -0.27
N VAL A 175 13.03 -29.63 -1.25
CA VAL A 175 12.68 -29.20 -2.62
C VAL A 175 12.07 -30.32 -3.46
N SER A 176 12.15 -31.57 -3.01
CA SER A 176 11.59 -32.73 -3.71
C SER A 176 10.10 -32.94 -3.42
N ASN A 177 9.57 -32.28 -2.40
CA ASN A 177 8.17 -32.33 -2.02
C ASN A 177 7.37 -31.17 -2.62
N ASP A 178 6.62 -31.45 -3.69
CA ASP A 178 5.76 -30.47 -4.36
C ASP A 178 4.61 -29.93 -3.48
N LEU A 179 4.32 -30.57 -2.34
CA LEU A 179 3.33 -30.10 -1.36
C LEU A 179 3.88 -29.00 -0.43
N ASN A 180 5.20 -28.79 -0.40
CA ASN A 180 5.81 -27.75 0.42
C ASN A 180 5.52 -26.37 -0.19
N ASN A 181 4.58 -25.65 0.43
CA ASN A 181 4.19 -24.30 0.02
C ASN A 181 4.73 -23.25 1.01
N PRO A 182 5.57 -22.29 0.56
CA PRO A 182 6.14 -21.25 1.43
C PRO A 182 5.10 -20.38 2.14
N ASP A 183 3.96 -20.07 1.49
CA ASP A 183 2.92 -19.21 2.08
C ASP A 183 2.17 -19.93 3.20
N MET A 184 1.89 -21.22 3.04
CA MET A 184 1.28 -22.05 4.09
C MET A 184 2.22 -22.27 5.27
N PHE A 185 3.50 -22.51 5.01
CA PHE A 185 4.52 -22.63 6.06
C PHE A 185 4.64 -21.33 6.85
N ALA A 186 4.75 -20.19 6.15
CA ALA A 186 4.85 -18.89 6.79
C ALA A 186 3.60 -18.56 7.64
N ALA A 187 2.40 -18.93 7.16
CA ALA A 187 1.17 -18.74 7.92
C ALA A 187 1.16 -19.54 9.23
N ALA A 188 1.57 -20.82 9.17
CA ALA A 188 1.66 -21.68 10.35
C ALA A 188 2.71 -21.16 11.35
N LEU A 189 3.91 -20.81 10.85
CA LEU A 189 4.97 -20.27 11.69
C LEU A 189 4.56 -18.97 12.38
N CYS A 190 3.90 -18.06 11.66
CA CYS A 190 3.38 -16.83 12.25
C CYS A 190 2.30 -17.10 13.30
N ALA A 191 1.39 -18.04 13.04
CA ALA A 191 0.36 -18.42 14.01
C ALA A 191 0.94 -19.02 15.30
N ASP A 192 1.98 -19.86 15.18
CA ASP A 192 2.66 -20.46 16.33
C ASP A 192 3.43 -19.43 17.17
N LEU A 193 3.95 -18.38 16.53
CA LEU A 193 4.69 -17.29 17.18
C LEU A 193 3.80 -16.12 17.65
N GLY A 194 2.50 -16.14 17.35
CA GLY A 194 1.58 -15.04 17.65
C GLY A 194 1.87 -13.76 16.86
N LEU A 195 2.36 -13.90 15.63
CA LEU A 195 2.68 -12.81 14.70
C LEU A 195 1.52 -12.60 13.71
N ASP A 196 0.44 -11.99 14.19
CA ASP A 196 -0.86 -11.95 13.48
C ASP A 196 -1.03 -10.75 12.53
N ASP A 197 0.01 -9.92 12.34
CA ASP A 197 -0.02 -8.70 11.52
C ASP A 197 0.10 -8.96 10.02
N GLY A 198 0.40 -10.21 9.62
CA GLY A 198 0.51 -10.65 8.23
C GLY A 198 1.76 -10.17 7.48
N GLU A 199 2.44 -9.14 7.98
CA GLU A 199 3.66 -8.60 7.37
C GLU A 199 4.81 -9.62 7.45
N PHE A 200 4.95 -10.30 8.59
CA PHE A 200 5.91 -11.38 8.75
C PHE A 200 5.62 -12.54 7.80
N GLN A 201 4.35 -12.94 7.66
CA GLN A 201 3.96 -14.05 6.79
C GLN A 201 4.42 -13.82 5.34
N VAL A 202 4.17 -12.63 4.80
CA VAL A 202 4.58 -12.28 3.43
C VAL A 202 6.10 -12.29 3.29
N GLN A 203 6.82 -11.70 4.24
CA GLN A 203 8.28 -11.59 4.19
C GLN A 203 8.98 -12.95 4.35
N ILE A 204 8.47 -13.84 5.21
CA ILE A 204 9.00 -15.20 5.37
C ILE A 204 8.83 -15.99 4.07
N ALA A 205 7.62 -15.98 3.50
CA ALA A 205 7.34 -16.71 2.26
C ALA A 205 8.20 -16.21 1.08
N LEU A 206 8.41 -14.88 0.98
CA LEU A 206 9.34 -14.30 0.00
C LEU A 206 10.79 -14.73 0.25
N SER A 207 11.27 -14.66 1.50
CA SER A 207 12.63 -15.05 1.85
C SER A 207 12.93 -16.52 1.53
N ILE A 208 11.96 -17.41 1.74
CA ILE A 208 12.05 -18.81 1.32
C ILE A 208 12.19 -18.86 -0.21
N ARG A 209 11.24 -18.29 -0.96
CA ARG A 209 11.24 -18.32 -2.44
C ARG A 209 12.52 -17.78 -3.04
N ASP A 210 13.06 -16.68 -2.52
CA ASP A 210 14.31 -16.09 -3.00
C ASP A 210 15.51 -17.03 -2.80
N GLN A 211 15.58 -17.71 -1.67
CA GLN A 211 16.62 -18.71 -1.40
C GLN A 211 16.45 -19.95 -2.30
N LEU A 212 15.22 -20.41 -2.54
CA LEU A 212 14.94 -21.49 -3.49
C LEU A 212 15.39 -21.11 -4.91
N LEU A 213 15.07 -19.89 -5.35
CA LEU A 213 15.48 -19.38 -6.65
C LEU A 213 17.00 -19.23 -6.77
N ALA A 214 17.66 -18.80 -5.70
CA ALA A 214 19.12 -18.71 -5.66
C ALA A 214 19.80 -20.09 -5.75
N TYR A 215 19.22 -21.11 -5.12
CA TYR A 215 19.69 -22.49 -5.23
C TYR A 215 19.46 -23.09 -6.62
N ALA A 216 18.38 -22.68 -7.31
CA ALA A 216 18.04 -23.16 -8.65
C ALA A 216 18.87 -22.53 -9.78
N LYS A 217 19.65 -21.48 -9.50
CA LYS A 217 20.56 -20.80 -10.43
C LYS A 217 21.90 -21.52 -10.54
#